data_AF-A0A2A2WCY9-F1
#
_entry.id   AF-A0A2A2WCY9-F1
#
_cell.length_a   1.000
_cell.length_b   1.000
_cell.length_c   1.000
_cell.angle_alpha   90.00
_cell.angle_beta   90.00
_cell.angle_gamma   90.00
#
_symmetry.space_group_name_H-M   'P 1'
#
loop_
_entity.id
_entity.type
_entity.pdbx_description
1 polymer ?
#
loop_
_entity_poly.entity_id
_entity_poly.type
_entity_poly.pdbx_seq_one_letter_code
_entity_poly.pdbx_strand_id
1 'polypeptide(L)'
;MKRRAKPTKKVDKVEPSPSELIRSAIGKCKKAVLIDLLVEFAKQHLEVRHELEARLNIEKPVSLLLDDIETAIALATDFDERRMNYNFDYDHESYEAVEKGLKKLVQHEELEEAKRLSIELMKRGSYQVACSDEGLMSYEIEDCLKPVIKAVKRAGGEQAKQWAAEMIRADEGGFICDVELGKLAGSKS
;
A
#
# COMPACT_ATOMS: atom_id res chain seq x y z
N MET A 1 62.23 -7.03 -47.73
CA MET A 1 61.49 -6.84 -46.47
C MET A 1 60.22 -6.03 -46.74
N LYS A 2 59.04 -6.66 -46.72
CA LYS A 2 57.74 -5.95 -46.79
C LYS A 2 57.10 -5.97 -45.39
N ARG A 3 56.94 -4.81 -44.77
CA ARG A 3 56.28 -4.67 -43.46
C ARG A 3 54.77 -4.92 -43.64
N ARG A 4 54.23 -5.95 -42.96
CA ARG A 4 52.78 -6.16 -42.82
C ARG A 4 52.21 -5.07 -41.90
N ALA A 5 51.20 -4.35 -42.37
CA ALA A 5 50.42 -3.44 -41.55
C ALA A 5 49.59 -4.24 -40.53
N LYS A 6 49.60 -3.81 -39.26
CA LYS A 6 48.72 -4.36 -38.22
C LYS A 6 47.28 -3.90 -38.48
N PRO A 7 46.27 -4.78 -38.38
CA PRO A 7 44.88 -4.36 -38.46
C PRO A 7 44.51 -3.61 -37.18
N THR A 8 44.05 -2.38 -37.32
CA THR A 8 43.39 -1.62 -36.25
C THR A 8 42.02 -2.23 -35.99
N LYS A 9 41.83 -2.79 -34.80
CA LYS A 9 40.52 -3.20 -34.28
C LYS A 9 39.57 -1.98 -34.34
N LYS A 10 38.51 -2.06 -35.15
CA LYS A 10 37.36 -1.18 -35.01
C LYS A 10 36.71 -1.51 -33.66
N VAL A 11 36.71 -0.54 -32.76
CA VAL A 11 35.94 -0.62 -31.52
C VAL A 11 34.51 -0.32 -31.92
N ASP A 12 33.64 -1.34 -31.82
CA ASP A 12 32.21 -1.16 -32.00
C ASP A 12 31.72 -0.12 -30.98
N LYS A 13 31.23 1.01 -31.49
CA LYS A 13 30.54 2.01 -30.66
C LYS A 13 29.22 1.37 -30.23
N VAL A 14 29.17 0.92 -28.99
CA VAL A 14 27.91 0.50 -28.35
C VAL A 14 26.95 1.69 -28.45
N GLU A 15 25.82 1.49 -29.12
CA GLU A 15 24.79 2.53 -29.21
C GLU A 15 24.25 2.81 -27.80
N PRO A 16 24.14 4.09 -27.41
CA PRO A 16 23.68 4.43 -26.07
C PRO A 16 22.23 3.99 -25.88
N SER A 17 21.97 3.32 -24.77
CA SER A 17 20.62 2.89 -24.39
C SER A 17 19.69 4.09 -24.19
N PRO A 18 18.36 3.90 -24.31
CA PRO A 18 17.39 4.95 -24.03
C PRO A 18 17.61 5.62 -22.66
N SER A 19 17.95 4.83 -21.64
CA SER A 19 18.23 5.32 -20.28
C SER A 19 19.48 6.22 -20.22
N GLU A 20 20.51 5.95 -21.02
CA GLU A 20 21.72 6.78 -21.10
C GLU A 20 21.45 8.11 -21.82
N LEU A 21 20.61 8.09 -22.86
CA LEU A 21 20.15 9.30 -23.53
C LEU A 21 19.33 10.19 -22.59
N ILE A 22 18.41 9.59 -21.83
CA ILE A 22 17.62 10.29 -20.81
C ILE A 22 18.53 10.86 -19.72
N ARG A 23 19.47 10.06 -19.19
CA ARG A 23 20.43 10.54 -18.19
C ARG A 23 21.26 11.71 -18.70
N SER A 24 21.71 11.66 -19.96
CA SER A 24 22.47 12.76 -20.59
C SER A 24 21.62 14.02 -20.78
N ALA A 25 20.35 13.88 -21.15
CA ALA A 25 19.42 15.00 -21.26
C ALA A 25 19.14 15.65 -19.89
N ILE A 26 18.79 14.83 -18.89
CA ILE A 26 18.56 15.25 -17.50
C ILE A 26 19.80 15.94 -16.93
N GLY A 27 21.00 15.41 -17.20
CA GLY A 27 22.26 15.99 -16.73
C GLY A 27 22.57 17.39 -17.26
N LYS A 28 21.89 17.83 -18.34
CA LYS A 28 22.01 19.19 -18.90
C LYS A 28 20.94 20.16 -18.38
N CYS A 29 19.91 19.65 -17.71
CA CYS A 29 18.83 20.48 -17.18
C CYS A 29 19.24 21.18 -15.88
N LYS A 30 18.66 22.37 -15.65
CA LYS A 30 18.79 23.05 -14.35
C LYS A 30 17.99 22.31 -13.28
N LYS A 31 18.44 22.37 -12.02
CA LYS A 31 17.75 21.74 -10.87
C LYS A 31 16.27 22.10 -10.79
N ALA A 32 15.92 23.38 -10.98
CA ALA A 32 14.52 23.82 -10.94
C ALA A 32 13.65 23.11 -12.00
N VAL A 33 14.14 23.02 -13.24
CA VAL A 33 13.43 22.35 -14.34
C VAL A 33 13.24 20.85 -14.05
N LEU A 34 14.23 20.22 -13.43
CA LEU A 34 14.11 18.80 -13.03
C LEU A 34 13.08 18.59 -11.92
N ILE A 35 13.01 19.52 -10.96
CA ILE A 35 11.98 19.49 -9.92
C ILE A 35 10.60 19.64 -10.55
N ASP A 36 10.42 20.62 -11.44
CA ASP A 36 9.13 20.86 -12.10
C ASP A 36 8.67 19.64 -12.92
N LEU A 37 9.57 19.04 -13.71
CA LEU A 37 9.30 17.81 -14.46
C LEU A 37 8.89 16.64 -13.55
N LEU A 38 9.58 16.45 -12.41
CA LEU A 38 9.24 15.40 -11.45
C LEU A 38 7.87 15.63 -10.82
N VAL A 39 7.55 16.88 -10.46
CA VAL A 39 6.24 17.23 -9.90
C VAL A 39 5.13 17.04 -10.93
N GLU A 40 5.35 17.42 -12.19
CA GLU A 40 4.39 17.17 -13.28
C GLU A 40 4.15 15.68 -13.49
N PHE A 41 5.22 14.87 -13.47
CA PHE A 41 5.11 13.42 -13.61
C PHE A 41 4.33 12.81 -12.45
N ALA A 42 4.60 13.23 -11.22
CA ALA A 42 3.88 12.80 -10.02
C ALA A 42 2.39 13.19 -10.02
N LYS A 43 2.01 14.29 -10.70
CA LYS A 43 0.59 14.66 -10.86
C LYS A 43 -0.16 13.73 -11.81
N GLN A 44 0.53 13.12 -12.77
CA GLN A 44 -0.07 12.26 -13.79
C GLN A 44 -0.04 10.78 -13.40
N HIS A 45 0.90 10.40 -12.53
CA HIS A 45 1.19 9.02 -12.16
C HIS A 45 1.17 8.85 -10.64
N LEU A 46 0.12 8.21 -10.12
CA LEU A 46 -0.11 8.01 -8.69
C LEU A 46 1.02 7.19 -8.04
N GLU A 47 1.45 6.14 -8.74
CA GLU A 47 2.54 5.26 -8.37
C GLU A 47 3.87 6.02 -8.19
N VAL A 48 4.16 6.99 -9.08
CA VAL A 48 5.35 7.83 -8.99
C VAL A 48 5.26 8.80 -7.82
N ARG A 49 4.06 9.37 -7.59
CA ARG A 49 3.82 10.24 -6.45
C ARG A 49 4.09 9.52 -5.13
N HIS A 50 3.53 8.32 -4.96
CA HIS A 50 3.72 7.51 -3.76
C HIS A 50 5.19 7.16 -3.53
N GLU A 51 5.91 6.76 -4.58
CA GLU A 51 7.34 6.44 -4.49
C GLU A 51 8.17 7.67 -4.11
N LEU A 52 7.87 8.84 -4.68
CA LEU A 52 8.56 10.09 -4.33
C LEU A 52 8.29 10.51 -2.89
N GLU A 53 7.04 10.43 -2.43
CA GLU A 53 6.67 10.75 -1.04
C GLU A 53 7.38 9.82 -0.04
N ALA A 54 7.46 8.53 -0.36
CA ALA A 54 8.17 7.55 0.45
C ALA A 54 9.69 7.85 0.49
N ARG A 55 10.32 8.10 -0.66
CA ARG A 55 11.77 8.36 -0.74
C ARG A 55 12.19 9.70 -0.14
N LEU A 56 11.36 10.72 -0.27
CA LEU A 56 11.63 12.07 0.23
C LEU A 56 11.15 12.26 1.67
N ASN A 57 10.54 11.24 2.28
CA ASN A 57 9.98 11.26 3.62
C ASN A 57 9.06 12.47 3.85
N ILE A 58 8.18 12.73 2.87
CA ILE A 58 7.23 13.85 2.94
C ILE A 58 6.19 13.50 3.99
N GLU A 59 6.18 14.27 5.09
CA GLU A 59 5.10 14.20 6.08
C GLU A 59 3.83 14.80 5.49
N LYS A 60 2.84 13.93 5.25
CA LYS A 60 1.53 14.36 4.80
C LYS A 60 0.73 14.89 5.99
N PRO A 61 -0.05 15.97 5.81
CA PRO A 61 -1.14 16.29 6.71
C PRO A 61 -2.04 15.07 6.90
N VAL A 62 -2.53 14.85 8.12
CA VAL A 62 -3.39 13.71 8.47
C VAL A 62 -4.56 13.59 7.50
N SER A 63 -5.19 14.71 7.10
CA SER A 63 -6.31 14.70 6.16
C SER A 63 -5.98 14.03 4.82
N LEU A 64 -4.79 14.30 4.25
CA LEU A 64 -4.37 13.66 2.99
C LEU A 64 -4.02 12.20 3.20
N LEU A 65 -3.48 11.84 4.37
CA LEU A 65 -3.22 10.45 4.72
C LEU A 65 -4.54 9.65 4.84
N LEU A 66 -5.61 10.25 5.37
CA LEU A 66 -6.94 9.63 5.42
C LEU A 66 -7.48 9.37 4.02
N ASP A 67 -7.47 10.37 3.15
CA ASP A 67 -7.94 10.25 1.76
C ASP A 67 -7.19 9.14 0.99
N ASP A 68 -5.87 9.06 1.18
CA ASP A 68 -5.03 8.04 0.56
C ASP A 68 -5.38 6.62 1.07
N ILE A 69 -5.63 6.46 2.38
CA ILE A 69 -6.01 5.16 2.95
C ILE A 69 -7.41 4.75 2.50
N GLU A 70 -8.37 5.67 2.47
CA GLU A 70 -9.72 5.39 1.97
C GLU A 70 -9.69 4.95 0.50
N THR A 71 -8.88 5.63 -0.32
CA THR A 71 -8.66 5.24 -1.72
C THR A 71 -7.99 3.88 -1.82
N ALA A 72 -6.97 3.61 -1.02
CA ALA A 72 -6.26 2.33 -1.03
C ALA A 72 -7.16 1.17 -0.58
N ILE A 73 -7.99 1.35 0.46
CA ILE A 73 -9.01 0.37 0.84
C ILE A 73 -9.96 0.13 -0.33
N ALA A 74 -10.36 1.21 -1.02
CA ALA A 74 -11.29 1.09 -2.13
C ALA A 74 -10.73 0.29 -3.29
N LEU A 75 -9.46 0.49 -3.64
CA LEU A 75 -8.78 -0.24 -4.70
C LEU A 75 -8.46 -1.70 -4.29
N ALA A 76 -7.95 -1.91 -3.07
CA ALA A 76 -7.60 -3.24 -2.56
C ALA A 76 -8.80 -4.21 -2.54
N THR A 77 -9.98 -3.65 -2.24
CA THR A 77 -11.23 -4.42 -2.09
C THR A 77 -12.16 -4.31 -3.30
N ASP A 78 -11.71 -3.68 -4.39
CA ASP A 78 -12.46 -3.67 -5.65
C ASP A 78 -12.31 -5.03 -6.34
N PHE A 79 -13.42 -5.68 -6.65
CA PHE A 79 -13.42 -6.94 -7.38
C PHE A 79 -14.66 -7.07 -8.25
N ASP A 80 -14.55 -7.83 -9.33
CA ASP A 80 -15.69 -8.12 -10.21
C ASP A 80 -16.55 -9.22 -9.59
N GLU A 81 -17.73 -8.87 -9.06
CA GLU A 81 -18.71 -9.81 -8.51
C GLU A 81 -19.12 -10.89 -9.52
N ARG A 82 -18.99 -10.66 -10.83
CA ARG A 82 -19.25 -11.70 -11.85
C ARG A 82 -18.26 -12.87 -11.77
N ARG A 83 -17.15 -12.68 -11.06
CA ARG A 83 -16.11 -13.68 -10.80
C ARG A 83 -16.22 -14.31 -9.40
N MET A 84 -17.31 -14.09 -8.67
CA MET A 84 -17.56 -14.78 -7.39
C MET A 84 -17.36 -16.30 -7.53
N ASN A 85 -16.77 -16.90 -6.51
CA ASN A 85 -16.38 -18.32 -6.45
C ASN A 85 -15.29 -18.73 -7.46
N TYR A 86 -14.48 -17.77 -7.90
CA TYR A 86 -13.24 -18.02 -8.63
C TYR A 86 -12.11 -17.19 -8.02
N ASN A 87 -10.88 -17.69 -8.09
CA ASN A 87 -9.71 -16.86 -7.78
C ASN A 87 -9.61 -15.72 -8.81
N PHE A 88 -9.58 -14.50 -8.31
CA PHE A 88 -9.37 -13.28 -9.11
C PHE A 88 -8.06 -12.62 -8.72
N ASP A 89 -7.51 -11.90 -9.69
CA ASP A 89 -6.35 -11.04 -9.47
C ASP A 89 -6.79 -9.88 -8.58
N TYR A 90 -5.98 -9.54 -7.57
CA TYR A 90 -6.27 -8.47 -6.62
C TYR A 90 -5.04 -7.61 -6.39
N ASP A 91 -5.28 -6.36 -5.98
CA ASP A 91 -4.23 -5.37 -5.86
C ASP A 91 -3.47 -5.50 -4.53
N HIS A 92 -2.40 -6.29 -4.55
CA HIS A 92 -1.47 -6.42 -3.42
C HIS A 92 -0.82 -5.08 -3.02
N GLU A 93 -0.53 -4.19 -3.97
CA GLU A 93 0.12 -2.91 -3.68
C GLU A 93 -0.82 -1.99 -2.90
N SER A 94 -2.11 -2.04 -3.20
CA SER A 94 -3.14 -1.33 -2.45
C SER A 94 -3.24 -1.83 -1.01
N TYR A 95 -3.17 -3.15 -0.76
CA TYR A 95 -3.10 -3.68 0.61
C TYR A 95 -1.86 -3.20 1.37
N GLU A 96 -0.68 -3.20 0.74
CA GLU A 96 0.52 -2.63 1.38
C GLU A 96 0.36 -1.14 1.70
N ALA A 97 -0.30 -0.38 0.83
CA ALA A 97 -0.57 1.04 1.06
C ALA A 97 -1.49 1.25 2.27
N VAL A 98 -2.52 0.39 2.43
CA VAL A 98 -3.39 0.39 3.62
C VAL A 98 -2.60 0.09 4.89
N GLU A 99 -1.78 -0.96 4.91
CA GLU A 99 -0.96 -1.31 6.08
C GLU A 99 -0.05 -0.14 6.49
N LYS A 100 0.70 0.41 5.52
CA LYS A 100 1.62 1.54 5.74
C LYS A 100 0.86 2.76 6.24
N GLY A 101 -0.32 3.05 5.69
CA GLY A 101 -1.15 4.18 6.07
C GLY A 101 -1.72 4.06 7.49
N LEU A 102 -2.32 2.91 7.82
CA LEU A 102 -2.84 2.65 9.17
C LEU A 102 -1.73 2.70 10.23
N LYS A 103 -0.54 2.17 9.91
CA LYS A 103 0.64 2.28 10.78
C LYS A 103 1.05 3.73 11.00
N LYS A 104 1.01 4.58 9.97
CA LYS A 104 1.29 6.01 10.09
C LYS A 104 0.26 6.72 10.95
N LEU A 105 -1.04 6.47 10.79
CA LEU A 105 -2.08 7.06 11.65
C LEU A 105 -1.83 6.74 13.14
N VAL A 106 -1.51 5.48 13.44
CA VAL A 106 -1.14 5.09 14.81
C VAL A 106 0.11 5.83 15.31
N GLN A 107 1.10 6.07 14.45
CA GLN A 107 2.31 6.84 14.80
C GLN A 107 2.03 8.32 15.03
N HIS A 108 1.03 8.89 14.34
CA HIS A 108 0.55 10.26 14.52
C HIS A 108 -0.45 10.40 15.68
N GLU A 109 -0.66 9.35 16.48
CA GLU A 109 -1.64 9.32 17.59
C GLU A 109 -3.11 9.48 17.15
N GLU A 110 -3.38 9.31 15.85
CA GLU A 110 -4.72 9.39 15.23
C GLU A 110 -5.47 8.06 15.35
N LEU A 111 -5.58 7.54 16.58
CA LEU A 111 -6.09 6.20 16.84
C LEU A 111 -7.58 6.04 16.49
N GLU A 112 -8.39 7.09 16.66
CA GLU A 112 -9.83 7.02 16.33
C GLU A 112 -10.06 6.92 14.82
N GLU A 113 -9.28 7.62 14.01
CA GLU A 113 -9.34 7.48 12.56
C GLU A 113 -8.82 6.11 12.10
N ALA A 114 -7.74 5.61 12.71
CA ALA A 114 -7.24 4.26 12.44
C ALA A 114 -8.29 3.17 12.79
N LYS A 115 -9.03 3.35 13.89
CA LYS A 115 -10.16 2.47 14.26
C LYS A 115 -11.28 2.53 13.25
N ARG A 116 -11.67 3.72 12.79
CA ARG A 116 -12.72 3.90 11.78
C ARG A 116 -12.36 3.22 10.46
N LEU A 117 -11.14 3.46 9.96
CA LEU A 117 -10.68 2.90 8.69
C LEU A 117 -10.45 1.38 8.76
N SER A 118 -10.02 0.86 9.91
CA SER A 118 -9.90 -0.60 10.10
C SER A 118 -11.26 -1.32 10.08
N ILE A 119 -12.33 -0.70 10.58
CA ILE A 119 -13.69 -1.24 10.46
C ILE A 119 -14.14 -1.27 8.99
N GLU A 120 -13.86 -0.20 8.23
CA GLU A 120 -14.19 -0.15 6.80
C GLU A 120 -13.43 -1.22 6.00
N LEU A 121 -12.13 -1.37 6.28
CA LEU A 121 -11.32 -2.45 5.71
C LEU A 121 -11.89 -3.82 6.07
N MET A 122 -12.23 -4.05 7.34
CA MET A 122 -12.81 -5.33 7.77
C MET A 122 -14.09 -5.64 7.01
N LYS A 123 -15.00 -4.67 6.90
CA LYS A 123 -16.28 -4.84 6.22
C LYS A 123 -16.10 -5.19 4.74
N ARG A 124 -15.29 -4.43 4.02
CA ARG A 124 -15.10 -4.62 2.57
C ARG A 124 -14.20 -5.81 2.27
N GLY A 125 -13.13 -5.96 3.03
CA GLY A 125 -12.16 -7.05 2.90
C GLY A 125 -12.79 -8.39 3.21
N SER A 126 -13.46 -8.56 4.36
CA SER A 126 -14.10 -9.84 4.70
C SER A 126 -15.14 -10.27 3.67
N TYR A 127 -15.91 -9.32 3.10
CA TYR A 127 -16.83 -9.61 2.01
C TYR A 127 -16.11 -10.08 0.74
N GLN A 128 -15.01 -9.43 0.37
CA GLN A 128 -14.17 -9.83 -0.76
C GLN A 128 -13.61 -11.26 -0.55
N VAL A 129 -13.15 -11.58 0.67
CA VAL A 129 -12.68 -12.92 1.03
C VAL A 129 -13.80 -13.95 0.92
N ALA A 130 -15.00 -13.63 1.43
CA ALA A 130 -16.17 -14.50 1.35
C ALA A 130 -16.63 -14.78 -0.10
N CYS A 131 -16.29 -13.90 -1.04
CA CYS A 131 -16.56 -14.06 -2.47
C CYS A 131 -15.47 -14.86 -3.21
N SER A 132 -14.34 -15.14 -2.57
CA SER A 132 -13.23 -15.95 -3.09
C SER A 132 -13.42 -17.43 -2.74
N ASP A 133 -13.01 -18.33 -3.63
CA ASP A 133 -13.13 -19.79 -3.42
C ASP A 133 -12.15 -20.31 -2.36
N GLU A 134 -10.95 -19.73 -2.30
CA GLU A 134 -9.87 -20.17 -1.40
C GLU A 134 -9.65 -19.25 -0.19
N GLY A 135 -10.49 -18.23 0.01
CA GLY A 135 -10.31 -17.26 1.10
C GLY A 135 -9.00 -16.45 0.96
N LEU A 136 -8.61 -16.17 -0.28
CA LEU A 136 -7.49 -15.28 -0.63
C LEU A 136 -7.63 -13.92 0.08
N MET A 137 -6.55 -13.13 0.17
CA MET A 137 -6.51 -11.81 0.85
C MET A 137 -6.65 -11.80 2.38
N SER A 138 -7.01 -12.92 3.01
CA SER A 138 -7.17 -12.99 4.47
C SER A 138 -5.91 -12.54 5.21
N TYR A 139 -4.74 -13.00 4.78
CA TYR A 139 -3.46 -12.60 5.38
C TYR A 139 -3.14 -11.11 5.17
N GLU A 140 -3.40 -10.56 3.99
CA GLU A 140 -3.20 -9.15 3.69
C GLU A 140 -4.08 -8.25 4.56
N ILE A 141 -5.35 -8.63 4.76
CA ILE A 141 -6.26 -7.92 5.66
C ILE A 141 -5.76 -8.01 7.10
N GLU A 142 -5.37 -9.20 7.57
CA GLU A 142 -4.81 -9.35 8.91
C GLU A 142 -3.57 -8.49 9.14
N ASP A 143 -2.66 -8.45 8.17
CA ASP A 143 -1.43 -7.65 8.23
C ASP A 143 -1.74 -6.16 8.31
N CYS A 144 -2.71 -5.68 7.54
CA CYS A 144 -3.21 -4.31 7.64
C CYS A 144 -3.79 -3.97 9.02
N LEU A 145 -4.50 -4.92 9.66
CA LEU A 145 -5.21 -4.71 10.92
C LEU A 145 -4.30 -4.83 12.16
N LYS A 146 -3.25 -5.66 12.12
CA LYS A 146 -2.33 -5.91 13.25
C LYS A 146 -1.79 -4.64 13.92
N PRO A 147 -1.32 -3.60 13.19
CA PRO A 147 -0.86 -2.35 13.79
C PRO A 147 -1.93 -1.67 14.66
N VAL A 148 -3.18 -1.62 14.17
CA VAL A 148 -4.31 -0.98 14.86
C VAL A 148 -4.74 -1.81 16.07
N ILE A 149 -4.91 -3.12 15.91
CA ILE A 149 -5.21 -4.06 17.01
C ILE A 149 -4.20 -3.89 18.16
N LYS A 150 -2.90 -3.84 17.83
CA LYS A 150 -1.84 -3.65 18.83
C LYS A 150 -1.89 -2.29 19.51
N ALA A 151 -2.35 -1.24 18.82
CA ALA A 151 -2.51 0.09 19.39
C ALA A 151 -3.74 0.14 20.32
N VAL A 152 -4.89 -0.37 19.86
CA VAL A 152 -6.12 -0.44 20.64
C VAL A 152 -5.94 -1.30 21.90
N LYS A 153 -5.25 -2.43 21.79
CA LYS A 153 -4.90 -3.27 22.96
C LYS A 153 -4.09 -2.52 24.01
N ARG A 154 -3.18 -1.64 23.58
CA ARG A 154 -2.37 -0.82 24.48
C ARG A 154 -3.17 0.28 25.14
N ALA A 155 -4.09 0.91 24.41
CA ALA A 155 -5.01 1.91 24.97
C ALA A 155 -5.97 1.27 25.99
N GLY A 156 -6.49 0.07 25.69
CA GLY A 156 -7.35 -0.70 26.58
C GLY A 156 -8.69 0.00 26.88
N GLY A 157 -9.34 -0.46 27.95
CA GLY A 157 -10.60 0.11 28.42
C GLY A 157 -11.85 -0.36 27.65
N GLU A 158 -12.99 0.24 27.96
CA GLU A 158 -14.28 -0.19 27.41
C GLU A 158 -14.43 0.13 25.92
N GLN A 159 -13.84 1.26 25.48
CA GLN A 159 -13.80 1.61 24.05
C GLN A 159 -13.04 0.59 23.21
N ALA A 160 -11.98 -0.03 23.76
CA ALA A 160 -11.25 -1.09 23.06
C ALA A 160 -12.11 -2.35 22.86
N LYS A 161 -12.93 -2.71 23.86
CA LYS A 161 -13.87 -3.84 23.75
C LYS A 161 -14.99 -3.55 22.75
N GLN A 162 -15.54 -2.34 22.80
CA GLN A 162 -16.60 -1.90 21.89
C GLN A 162 -16.11 -1.93 20.44
N TRP A 163 -14.93 -1.36 20.19
CA TRP A 163 -14.29 -1.42 18.87
C TRP A 163 -14.04 -2.86 18.42
N ALA A 164 -13.52 -3.74 19.30
CA ALA A 164 -13.31 -5.14 18.94
C ALA A 164 -14.62 -5.87 18.62
N ALA A 165 -15.71 -5.58 19.33
CA ALA A 165 -17.04 -6.11 19.03
C ALA A 165 -17.62 -5.55 17.72
N GLU A 166 -17.28 -4.32 17.33
CA GLU A 166 -17.60 -3.76 16.02
C GLU A 166 -16.84 -4.45 14.90
N MET A 167 -15.54 -4.68 15.08
CA MET A 167 -14.72 -5.43 14.12
C MET A 167 -15.26 -6.85 13.89
N ILE A 168 -15.61 -7.57 14.97
CA ILE A 168 -16.19 -8.93 14.88
C ILE A 168 -17.53 -8.89 14.12
N ARG A 169 -18.37 -7.87 14.34
CA ARG A 169 -19.65 -7.73 13.63
C ARG A 169 -19.47 -7.32 12.16
N ALA A 170 -18.38 -6.65 11.83
CA ALA A 170 -18.06 -6.23 10.47
C ALA A 170 -17.39 -7.35 9.65
N ASP A 171 -16.90 -8.42 10.29
CA ASP A 171 -16.32 -9.57 9.62
C ASP A 171 -17.41 -10.51 9.10
N GLU A 172 -17.70 -10.41 7.80
CA GLU A 172 -18.67 -11.28 7.12
C GLU A 172 -18.19 -12.74 7.04
N GLY A 173 -16.88 -12.98 7.05
CA GLY A 173 -16.28 -14.32 7.05
C GLY A 173 -16.24 -14.95 8.45
N GLY A 174 -16.11 -14.11 9.48
CA GLY A 174 -16.11 -14.50 10.89
C GLY A 174 -14.81 -15.16 11.37
N PHE A 175 -13.70 -15.02 10.63
CA PHE A 175 -12.41 -15.63 10.95
C PHE A 175 -11.22 -14.67 10.87
N ILE A 176 -11.39 -13.44 10.40
CA ILE A 176 -10.27 -12.49 10.23
C ILE A 176 -9.91 -11.91 11.60
N CYS A 177 -8.68 -12.16 12.08
CA CYS A 177 -8.21 -11.71 13.40
C CYS A 177 -9.11 -12.15 14.58
N ASP A 178 -9.85 -13.25 14.44
CA ASP A 178 -10.87 -13.70 15.40
C ASP A 178 -10.31 -13.92 16.82
N VAL A 179 -9.11 -14.50 16.92
CA VAL A 179 -8.42 -14.76 18.19
C VAL A 179 -8.04 -13.46 18.90
N GLU A 180 -7.44 -12.51 18.19
CA GLU A 180 -7.03 -11.22 18.73
C GLU A 180 -8.24 -10.38 19.15
N LEU A 181 -9.26 -10.31 18.30
CA LEU A 181 -10.47 -9.54 18.53
C LEU A 181 -11.32 -10.15 19.64
N GLY A 182 -11.45 -11.48 19.69
CA GLY A 182 -12.17 -12.18 20.76
C GLY A 182 -11.56 -11.91 22.14
N LYS A 183 -10.22 -11.98 22.23
CA LYS A 183 -9.49 -11.62 23.45
C LYS A 183 -9.71 -10.16 23.85
N LEU A 184 -9.77 -9.24 22.89
CA LEU A 184 -10.00 -7.82 23.15
C LEU A 184 -11.45 -7.52 23.57
N ALA A 185 -12.43 -8.18 22.95
CA ALA A 185 -13.84 -8.02 23.27
C ALA A 185 -14.20 -8.62 24.66
N GLY A 186 -13.32 -9.45 25.23
CA GLY A 186 -13.59 -10.18 26.47
C GLY A 186 -14.48 -11.41 26.26
N SER A 187 -14.62 -11.84 25.01
CA SER A 187 -15.24 -13.13 24.66
C SER A 187 -14.27 -14.23 25.09
N LYS A 188 -14.74 -15.17 25.93
CA LYS A 188 -13.93 -16.31 26.35
C LYS A 188 -13.55 -17.13 25.11
N SER A 189 -12.24 -17.33 24.90
CA SER A 189 -11.70 -18.40 24.06
C SER A 189 -12.18 -19.77 24.55
#